data_AF-A0A538PQK2-F1
#
_entry.id   AF-A0A538PQK2-F1
#
_cell.length_a   1.000
_cell.length_b   1.000
_cell.length_c   1.000
_cell.angle_alpha   90.00
_cell.angle_beta   90.00
_cell.angle_gamma   90.00
#
_symmetry.space_group_name_H-M   'P 1'
#
loop_
_entity.id
_entity.type
_entity.pdbx_description
1 polymer ?
#
loop_
_entity_poly.entity_id
_entity_poly.type
_entity_poly.pdbx_seq_one_letter_code
_entity_poly.pdbx_strand_id
1 'polypeptide(L)'
;MNPSELIDKASADHPDWRGQTMAEIRRIIRETIPDVTEEWKWRGTPTWSRDGILCICNAFKNMVKVTFLNGAKLEDVDGVFNAELGGNQWRAIKLFQGDKVHARGLKKLLLAAVALNAARTTGNARPARTGGTRAEKPATAKRRPSSATRKTKGGRTAPKAKRVTADDRRDRGRHQAGR
;
A
#
# COMPACT_ATOMS: atom_id res chain seq x y z
N MET A 1 -22.06 -10.42 15.01
CA MET A 1 -21.63 -9.03 14.85
C MET A 1 -20.99 -8.89 13.49
N ASN A 2 -21.54 -8.05 12.61
CA ASN A 2 -20.97 -7.78 11.30
C ASN A 2 -19.79 -6.77 11.42
N PRO A 3 -18.98 -6.57 10.36
CA PRO A 3 -17.85 -5.63 10.42
C PRO A 3 -18.24 -4.21 10.83
N SER A 4 -19.35 -3.68 10.32
CA SER A 4 -19.85 -2.35 10.66
C SER A 4 -20.13 -2.21 12.15
N GLU A 5 -20.82 -3.18 12.75
CA GLU A 5 -21.10 -3.23 14.19
C GLU A 5 -19.83 -3.35 15.04
N LEU A 6 -18.81 -4.05 14.55
CA LEU A 6 -17.51 -4.13 15.23
C LEU A 6 -16.77 -2.79 15.21
N ILE A 7 -16.87 -2.02 14.12
CA ILE A 7 -16.29 -0.67 14.03
C ILE A 7 -17.05 0.32 14.92
N ASP A 8 -18.38 0.22 14.98
CA ASP A 8 -19.21 0.99 15.92
C ASP A 8 -18.75 0.71 17.36
N LYS A 9 -18.64 -0.57 17.73
CA LYS A 9 -18.16 -0.98 19.03
C LYS A 9 -16.74 -0.48 19.31
N ALA A 10 -15.81 -0.60 18.36
CA ALA A 10 -14.44 -0.14 18.53
C ALA A 10 -14.35 1.37 18.84
N SER A 11 -15.24 2.15 18.22
CA SER A 11 -15.35 3.59 18.49
C SER A 11 -15.97 3.84 19.87
N ALA A 12 -17.02 3.10 20.24
CA ALA A 12 -17.68 3.21 21.55
C ALA A 12 -16.80 2.75 22.73
N ASP A 13 -15.93 1.77 22.53
CA ASP A 13 -14.96 1.29 23.52
C ASP A 13 -13.90 2.36 23.85
N HIS A 14 -13.84 3.46 23.08
CA HIS A 14 -13.02 4.64 23.34
C HIS A 14 -13.91 5.83 23.67
N PRO A 15 -14.34 6.01 24.94
CA PRO A 15 -15.28 7.07 25.32
C PRO A 15 -14.66 8.50 25.30
N ASP A 16 -13.37 8.61 24.97
CA ASP A 16 -12.68 9.89 24.83
C ASP A 16 -12.66 10.39 23.37
N TRP A 17 -11.84 11.41 23.11
CA TRP A 17 -11.70 12.05 21.80
C TRP A 17 -11.31 11.08 20.68
N ARG A 18 -10.69 9.93 20.99
CA ARG A 18 -10.26 8.94 19.99
C ARG A 18 -11.45 8.25 19.34
N GLY A 19 -12.45 7.86 20.13
CA GLY A 19 -13.67 7.24 19.60
C GLY A 19 -14.45 8.20 18.71
N GLN A 20 -14.55 9.46 19.12
CA GLN A 20 -15.16 10.53 18.31
C GLN A 20 -14.42 10.73 16.98
N THR A 21 -13.08 10.78 17.02
CA THR A 21 -12.25 10.91 15.82
C THR A 21 -12.41 9.71 14.89
N MET A 22 -12.44 8.48 15.42
CA MET A 22 -12.70 7.26 14.63
C MET A 22 -14.08 7.29 13.97
N ALA A 23 -15.11 7.70 14.70
CA ALA A 23 -16.46 7.84 14.16
C ALA A 23 -16.54 8.91 13.05
N GLU A 24 -15.84 10.04 13.22
CA GLU A 24 -15.75 11.08 12.20
C GLU A 24 -15.03 10.59 10.93
N ILE A 25 -13.89 9.90 11.07
CA ILE A 25 -13.17 9.31 9.94
C ILE A 25 -14.08 8.34 9.19
N ARG A 26 -14.77 7.45 9.90
CA ARG A 26 -15.72 6.51 9.30
C ARG A 26 -16.84 7.23 8.55
N ARG A 27 -17.43 8.26 9.15
CA ARG A 27 -18.46 9.08 8.50
C ARG A 27 -17.94 9.66 7.19
N ILE A 28 -16.77 10.27 7.20
CA ILE A 28 -16.13 10.85 6.01
C ILE A 28 -15.90 9.78 4.94
N ILE A 29 -15.43 8.58 5.31
CA ILE A 29 -15.22 7.47 4.37
C ILE A 29 -16.53 7.07 3.69
N ARG A 30 -17.60 6.85 4.47
CA ARG A 30 -18.92 6.45 3.94
C ARG A 30 -19.58 7.53 3.09
N GLU A 31 -19.41 8.80 3.45
CA GLU A 31 -19.87 9.93 2.64
C GLU A 31 -19.12 10.04 1.31
N THR A 32 -17.84 9.69 1.29
CA THR A 32 -16.97 9.86 0.11
C THR A 32 -17.10 8.69 -0.85
N ILE A 33 -17.30 7.49 -0.32
CA ILE A 33 -17.32 6.24 -1.07
C ILE A 33 -18.58 5.47 -0.64
N PRO A 34 -19.76 5.73 -1.26
CA PRO A 34 -21.02 5.13 -0.85
C PRO A 34 -21.04 3.59 -0.94
N ASP A 35 -20.21 3.01 -1.81
CA ASP A 35 -20.07 1.59 -2.06
C ASP A 35 -18.83 0.97 -1.37
N VAL A 36 -18.30 1.63 -0.34
CA VAL A 36 -17.16 1.13 0.43
C VAL A 36 -17.54 -0.12 1.22
N THR A 37 -16.67 -1.13 1.19
CA THR A 37 -16.81 -2.30 2.05
C THR A 37 -16.11 -2.03 3.38
N GLU A 38 -16.86 -2.11 4.47
CA GLU A 38 -16.31 -2.10 5.83
C GLU A 38 -15.90 -3.52 6.24
N GLU A 39 -14.69 -3.65 6.75
CA GLU A 39 -14.09 -4.91 7.10
C GLU A 39 -13.45 -4.86 8.49
N TRP A 40 -13.37 -6.01 9.14
CA TRP A 40 -12.68 -6.20 10.41
C TRP A 40 -11.52 -7.16 10.22
N LYS A 41 -10.29 -6.63 10.17
CA LYS A 41 -9.09 -7.42 9.86
C LYS A 41 -8.14 -7.52 11.05
N TRP A 42 -7.26 -8.52 10.98
CA TRP A 42 -6.18 -8.78 11.95
C TRP A 42 -6.61 -8.75 13.42
N ARG A 43 -7.83 -9.23 13.70
CA ARG A 43 -8.42 -9.34 15.05
C ARG A 43 -8.55 -8.01 15.80
N GLY A 44 -8.71 -6.88 15.10
CA GLY A 44 -8.86 -5.61 15.81
C GLY A 44 -8.88 -4.33 14.98
N THR A 45 -8.72 -4.43 13.66
CA THR A 45 -8.45 -3.25 12.82
C THR A 45 -9.63 -2.94 11.90
N PRO A 46 -10.35 -1.82 12.15
CA PRO A 46 -11.22 -1.19 11.18
C PRO A 46 -10.51 -1.00 9.84
N THR A 47 -11.07 -1.59 8.79
CA THR A 47 -10.48 -1.58 7.46
C THR A 47 -11.55 -1.22 6.44
N TRP A 48 -11.21 -0.38 5.47
CA TRP A 48 -12.10 -0.02 4.36
C TRP A 48 -11.48 -0.42 3.04
N SER A 49 -12.29 -1.02 2.17
CA SER A 49 -11.85 -1.49 0.86
C SER A 49 -12.81 -1.10 -0.25
N ARG A 50 -12.25 -0.90 -1.44
CA ARG A 50 -12.94 -0.76 -2.72
C ARG A 50 -11.95 -1.19 -3.81
N ASP A 51 -12.25 -2.32 -4.46
CA ASP A 51 -11.36 -2.99 -5.42
C ASP A 51 -9.94 -3.26 -4.86
N GLY A 52 -9.84 -3.43 -3.55
CA GLY A 52 -8.60 -3.48 -2.79
C GLY A 52 -8.68 -2.64 -1.52
N ILE A 53 -7.78 -2.87 -0.56
CA ILE A 53 -7.78 -2.11 0.69
C ILE A 53 -7.36 -0.66 0.41
N LEU A 54 -8.16 0.29 0.89
CA LEU A 54 -7.88 1.72 0.78
C LEU A 54 -7.05 2.18 1.97
N CYS A 55 -7.66 2.08 3.16
CA CYS A 55 -7.07 2.53 4.40
C CYS A 55 -7.54 1.70 5.60
N ILE A 56 -6.78 1.82 6.68
CA ILE A 56 -7.07 1.25 8.00
C ILE A 56 -7.03 2.36 9.04
N CYS A 57 -7.82 2.24 10.10
CA CYS A 57 -7.85 3.22 11.18
C CYS A 57 -7.73 2.52 12.53
N ASN A 58 -6.77 2.94 13.36
CA ASN A 58 -6.58 2.38 14.70
C ASN A 58 -6.43 3.52 15.73
N ALA A 59 -7.06 3.35 16.88
CA ALA A 59 -6.76 4.16 18.06
C ALA A 59 -5.59 3.54 18.83
N PHE A 60 -4.64 4.39 19.21
CA PHE A 60 -3.53 4.10 20.10
C PHE A 60 -3.68 4.92 21.38
N LYS A 61 -2.75 4.76 22.33
CA LYS A 61 -2.78 5.47 23.62
C LYS A 61 -2.98 6.99 23.47
N ASN A 62 -2.23 7.62 22.55
CA ASN A 62 -2.21 9.09 22.40
C ASN A 62 -2.50 9.57 20.97
N MET A 63 -2.94 8.70 20.07
CA MET A 63 -3.20 9.08 18.68
C MET A 63 -4.28 8.21 18.05
N VAL A 64 -4.98 8.74 17.06
CA VAL A 64 -5.69 7.94 16.05
C VAL A 64 -4.84 7.94 14.79
N LYS A 65 -4.56 6.77 14.23
CA LYS A 65 -3.74 6.63 13.02
C LYS A 65 -4.58 6.07 11.88
N VAL A 66 -4.61 6.79 10.77
CA VAL A 66 -5.15 6.31 9.49
C VAL A 66 -3.98 6.00 8.56
N THR A 67 -3.88 4.76 8.10
CA THR A 67 -2.83 4.34 7.18
C THR A 67 -3.43 3.97 5.83
N PHE A 68 -2.90 4.56 4.76
CA PHE A 68 -3.25 4.21 3.38
C PHE A 68 -2.25 3.20 2.85
N LEU A 69 -2.70 2.01 2.43
CA LEU A 69 -1.80 0.91 2.06
C LEU A 69 -0.95 1.21 0.82
N ASN A 70 -1.51 1.94 -0.14
CA ASN A 70 -0.80 2.47 -1.30
C ASN A 70 -0.51 3.97 -1.16
N GLY A 71 -0.43 4.48 0.07
CA GLY A 71 -0.31 5.91 0.36
C GLY A 71 0.87 6.58 -0.35
N ALA A 72 1.99 5.89 -0.56
CA ALA A 72 3.16 6.44 -1.26
C ALA A 72 2.90 6.76 -2.75
N LYS A 73 1.87 6.17 -3.35
CA LYS A 73 1.48 6.37 -4.75
C LYS A 73 0.38 7.42 -4.93
N LEU A 74 -0.17 7.94 -3.83
CA LEU A 74 -1.24 8.93 -3.88
C LEU A 74 -0.64 10.33 -4.00
N GLU A 75 -1.28 11.22 -4.74
CA GLU A 75 -0.93 12.63 -4.68
C GLU A 75 -1.56 13.23 -3.41
N ASP A 76 -0.79 14.04 -2.67
CA ASP A 76 -1.25 14.66 -1.42
C ASP A 76 -1.17 16.18 -1.52
N VAL A 77 -2.03 16.74 -2.37
CA VAL A 77 -2.06 18.18 -2.70
C VAL A 77 -2.30 19.05 -1.46
N ASP A 78 -3.09 18.54 -0.50
CA ASP A 78 -3.45 19.28 0.72
C ASP A 78 -2.47 19.02 1.88
N GLY A 79 -1.43 18.20 1.69
CA GLY A 79 -0.41 17.90 2.70
C GLY A 79 -0.97 17.21 3.96
N VAL A 80 -1.92 16.29 3.79
CA VAL A 80 -2.62 15.63 4.90
C VAL A 80 -1.75 14.55 5.56
N PHE A 81 -0.88 13.88 4.80
CA PHE A 81 0.02 12.89 5.37
C PHE A 81 1.07 13.57 6.24
N ASN A 82 1.22 13.07 7.47
CA ASN A 82 2.19 13.60 8.44
C ASN A 82 3.07 12.49 9.06
N ALA A 83 2.91 11.23 8.61
CA ALA A 83 3.66 10.09 9.10
C ALA A 83 3.97 9.09 8.00
N GLU A 84 5.07 8.34 8.19
CA GLU A 84 5.53 7.29 7.26
C GLU A 84 5.81 7.82 5.84
N LEU A 85 6.23 9.09 5.74
CA LEU A 85 6.39 9.82 4.47
C LEU A 85 7.51 9.28 3.57
N GLY A 86 8.53 8.65 4.14
CA GLY A 86 9.67 8.10 3.40
C GLY A 86 9.49 6.65 2.91
N GLY A 87 8.31 6.05 3.13
CA GLY A 87 8.02 4.68 2.70
C GLY A 87 7.67 4.58 1.21
N ASN A 88 7.95 3.42 0.60
CA ASN A 88 7.60 3.15 -0.81
C ASN A 88 6.21 2.53 -1.02
N GLN A 89 5.48 2.21 0.05
CA GLN A 89 4.16 1.55 -0.05
C GLN A 89 3.08 2.40 0.61
N TRP A 90 3.13 2.55 1.94
CA TRP A 90 2.12 3.24 2.71
C TRP A 90 2.58 4.61 3.21
N ARG A 91 1.59 5.47 3.47
CA ARG A 91 1.72 6.71 4.23
C ARG A 91 0.57 6.81 5.22
N ALA A 92 0.76 7.59 6.28
CA ALA A 92 -0.21 7.68 7.36
C ALA A 92 -0.49 9.12 7.81
N ILE A 93 -1.68 9.27 8.37
CA ILE A 93 -2.15 10.45 9.07
C ILE A 93 -2.25 10.06 10.54
N LYS A 94 -1.50 10.76 11.40
CA LYS A 94 -1.62 10.69 12.85
C LYS A 94 -2.40 11.90 13.33
N LEU A 95 -3.46 11.66 14.08
CA LEU A 95 -4.28 12.68 14.72
C LEU A 95 -4.09 12.56 16.23
N PHE A 96 -3.81 13.69 16.86
CA PHE A 96 -3.64 13.82 18.30
C PHE A 96 -4.83 14.55 18.93
N GLN A 97 -4.87 14.58 20.25
CA GLN A 97 -5.94 15.26 20.97
C GLN A 97 -5.98 16.75 20.59
N GLY A 98 -7.16 17.22 20.20
CA GLY A 98 -7.37 18.61 19.77
C GLY A 98 -7.14 18.86 18.28
N ASP A 99 -6.58 17.89 17.54
CA ASP A 99 -6.49 17.98 16.09
C ASP A 99 -7.88 17.90 15.46
N LYS A 100 -8.07 18.64 14.38
CA LYS A 100 -9.26 18.53 13.54
C LYS A 100 -8.97 17.61 12.36
N VAL A 101 -9.91 16.72 12.05
CA VAL A 101 -9.81 15.90 10.84
C VAL A 101 -9.88 16.82 9.62
N HIS A 102 -8.85 16.81 8.78
CA HIS A 102 -8.82 17.58 7.53
C HIS A 102 -9.73 16.92 6.48
N ALA A 103 -11.05 17.07 6.65
CA ALA A 103 -12.06 16.32 5.92
C ALA A 103 -11.87 16.41 4.40
N ARG A 104 -11.75 17.62 3.84
CA ARG A 104 -11.56 17.84 2.40
C ARG A 104 -10.38 17.06 1.84
N GLY A 105 -9.23 17.12 2.49
CA GLY A 105 -8.02 16.42 2.04
C GLY A 105 -8.14 14.91 2.22
N LEU A 106 -8.76 14.44 3.31
CA LEU A 106 -9.05 13.02 3.51
C LEU A 106 -9.96 12.49 2.39
N LYS A 107 -11.00 13.24 2.00
CA LYS A 107 -11.88 12.88 0.86
C LYS A 107 -11.08 12.76 -0.45
N LYS A 108 -10.19 13.72 -0.74
CA LYS A 108 -9.33 13.66 -1.94
C LYS A 108 -8.43 12.41 -1.94
N LEU A 109 -7.79 12.10 -0.81
CA LEU A 109 -6.94 10.91 -0.68
C LEU A 109 -7.74 9.61 -0.87
N LEU A 110 -8.96 9.53 -0.33
CA LEU A 110 -9.85 8.39 -0.49
C LEU A 110 -10.23 8.18 -1.97
N LEU A 111 -10.63 9.24 -2.67
CA LEU A 111 -10.95 9.18 -4.10
C LEU A 111 -9.74 8.79 -4.95
N ALA A 112 -8.55 9.34 -4.65
CA ALA A 112 -7.32 8.97 -5.31
C ALA A 112 -6.97 7.48 -5.09
N ALA A 113 -7.19 6.96 -3.87
CA ALA A 113 -6.96 5.55 -3.56
C ALA A 113 -7.93 4.62 -4.32
N VAL A 114 -9.20 5.01 -4.45
CA VAL A 114 -10.18 4.28 -5.27
C VAL A 114 -9.74 4.25 -6.73
N ALA A 115 -9.39 5.41 -7.30
CA ALA A 115 -8.93 5.50 -8.69
C ALA A 115 -7.68 4.62 -8.94
N LEU A 116 -6.73 4.63 -8.01
CA LEU A 116 -5.53 3.80 -8.09
C LEU A 116 -5.87 2.30 -8.05
N ASN A 117 -6.78 1.87 -7.18
CA ASN A 117 -7.21 0.47 -7.12
C ASN A 117 -7.95 0.04 -8.40
N ALA A 118 -8.86 0.88 -8.90
CA ALA A 118 -9.60 0.61 -10.13
C ALA A 118 -8.66 0.45 -11.35
N ALA A 119 -7.67 1.34 -11.50
CA ALA A 119 -6.69 1.28 -12.58
C ALA A 119 -5.85 -0.02 -12.57
N ARG A 120 -5.59 -0.58 -11.37
CA ARG A 120 -4.88 -1.86 -11.24
C ARG A 120 -5.75 -3.03 -11.67
N THR A 121 -7.04 -3.01 -11.34
CA THR A 121 -7.97 -4.07 -11.73
C THR A 121 -8.19 -4.10 -13.24
N THR A 122 -8.29 -2.93 -13.88
CA THR A 122 -8.41 -2.84 -15.35
C THR A 122 -7.11 -3.19 -16.07
N GLY A 123 -5.95 -2.85 -15.51
CA GLY A 123 -4.64 -3.20 -16.08
C GLY A 123 -4.27 -4.68 -15.97
N ASN A 124 -4.85 -5.40 -14.99
CA ASN A 124 -4.67 -6.85 -14.82
C ASN A 124 -5.72 -7.71 -15.55
N ALA A 125 -6.71 -7.09 -16.20
CA ALA A 125 -7.68 -7.81 -17.02
C ALA A 125 -6.98 -8.33 -18.28
N ARG A 126 -6.64 -9.62 -18.29
CA ARG A 126 -6.21 -10.34 -19.51
C ARG A 126 -7.27 -10.13 -20.60
N PRO A 127 -6.92 -9.76 -21.84
CA PRO A 127 -7.92 -9.56 -22.88
C PRO A 127 -8.76 -10.83 -23.02
N ALA A 128 -10.08 -10.68 -22.92
CA ALA A 128 -11.03 -11.75 -23.18
C ALA A 128 -10.72 -12.31 -24.57
N ARG A 129 -10.35 -13.60 -24.62
CA ARG A 129 -10.19 -14.34 -25.88
C ARG A 129 -11.51 -14.26 -26.64
N THR A 130 -11.62 -13.36 -27.60
CA THR A 130 -12.65 -13.42 -28.63
C THR A 130 -12.45 -14.74 -29.36
N GLY A 131 -13.50 -15.57 -29.37
CA GLY A 131 -13.47 -16.93 -29.89
C GLY A 131 -12.97 -16.94 -31.33
N GLY A 132 -11.81 -17.57 -31.54
CA GLY A 132 -11.33 -17.90 -32.88
C GLY A 132 -12.26 -18.95 -33.48
N THR A 133 -13.01 -18.55 -34.50
CA THR A 133 -13.61 -19.47 -35.46
C THR A 133 -12.52 -20.37 -36.03
N ARG A 134 -12.69 -21.68 -35.82
CA ARG A 134 -11.89 -22.76 -36.38
C ARG A 134 -11.93 -22.68 -37.91
N ALA A 135 -10.84 -22.21 -38.51
CA ALA A 135 -10.58 -22.42 -39.94
C ALA A 135 -9.69 -23.66 -40.07
N GLU A 136 -10.27 -24.75 -40.58
CA GLU A 136 -9.55 -25.94 -41.00
C GLU A 136 -8.61 -25.60 -42.17
N LYS A 137 -7.35 -26.07 -42.10
CA LYS A 137 -6.44 -26.13 -43.24
C LYS A 137 -6.19 -27.60 -43.60
N PRO A 138 -6.34 -28.02 -44.87
CA PRO A 138 -5.99 -29.38 -45.27
C PRO A 138 -4.47 -29.53 -45.44
N ALA A 139 -4.02 -30.77 -45.24
CA ALA A 139 -2.64 -31.22 -45.37
C ALA A 139 -2.16 -31.25 -46.83
N THR A 140 -0.84 -31.09 -47.06
CA THR A 140 0.01 -32.05 -47.83
C THR A 140 1.47 -31.55 -48.03
N ALA A 141 2.40 -32.52 -47.92
CA ALA A 141 3.73 -32.66 -48.56
C ALA A 141 5.03 -31.98 -48.01
N LYS A 142 5.84 -32.85 -47.37
CA LYS A 142 7.31 -33.08 -47.47
C LYS A 142 8.17 -32.14 -48.36
N ARG A 143 9.26 -31.62 -47.77
CA ARG A 143 10.68 -31.95 -48.08
C ARG A 143 11.67 -31.25 -47.10
N ARG A 144 12.73 -31.98 -46.70
CA ARG A 144 14.01 -31.54 -46.08
C ARG A 144 15.14 -31.90 -47.07
N PRO A 145 16.44 -31.59 -46.85
CA PRO A 145 17.13 -30.73 -45.86
C PRO A 145 18.00 -29.67 -46.60
N SER A 146 18.82 -28.78 -46.02
CA SER A 146 20.11 -29.00 -45.33
C SER A 146 20.81 -27.65 -45.18
N SER A 147 21.53 -27.41 -44.08
CA SER A 147 22.96 -27.01 -44.05
C SER A 147 23.31 -26.22 -42.77
N ALA A 148 24.35 -26.71 -42.11
CA ALA A 148 24.96 -26.22 -40.88
C ALA A 148 25.80 -24.94 -41.07
N THR A 149 26.20 -24.31 -39.95
CA THR A 149 27.55 -23.75 -39.61
C THR A 149 27.39 -22.89 -38.33
N ARG A 150 27.79 -23.38 -37.13
CA ARG A 150 29.11 -23.33 -36.44
C ARG A 150 29.35 -22.07 -35.57
N LYS A 151 29.47 -22.34 -34.25
CA LYS A 151 30.28 -21.73 -33.15
C LYS A 151 30.92 -20.34 -33.33
N THR A 152 30.87 -19.54 -32.25
CA THR A 152 31.99 -19.03 -31.38
C THR A 152 31.39 -18.21 -30.21
N LYS A 153 31.57 -18.49 -28.91
CA LYS A 153 32.72 -18.34 -27.97
C LYS A 153 33.31 -16.92 -27.83
N GLY A 154 33.28 -16.39 -26.59
CA GLY A 154 34.12 -15.29 -26.07
C GLY A 154 33.30 -14.12 -25.51
N GLY A 155 33.51 -13.56 -24.32
CA GLY A 155 34.53 -13.77 -23.29
C GLY A 155 34.33 -12.82 -22.08
N ARG A 156 34.80 -13.28 -20.91
CA ARG A 156 35.42 -12.57 -19.77
C ARG A 156 35.07 -11.08 -19.52
N THR A 157 34.36 -10.78 -18.42
CA THR A 157 34.87 -10.39 -17.07
C THR A 157 35.75 -9.14 -17.04
N ALA A 158 35.25 -8.09 -16.37
CA ALA A 158 36.00 -6.93 -15.89
C ALA A 158 35.85 -6.79 -14.35
N PRO A 159 36.80 -6.15 -13.66
CA PRO A 159 37.09 -6.39 -12.24
C PRO A 159 36.39 -5.40 -11.30
N LYS A 160 36.24 -5.77 -10.02
CA LYS A 160 35.99 -4.78 -8.97
C LYS A 160 36.81 -5.10 -7.72
N ALA A 161 37.90 -4.33 -7.57
CA ALA A 161 38.65 -4.20 -6.34
C ALA A 161 37.87 -3.33 -5.34
N LYS A 162 37.72 -3.78 -4.09
CA LYS A 162 37.60 -2.96 -2.87
C LYS A 162 38.20 -3.79 -1.73
N ARG A 163 39.45 -3.51 -1.35
CA ARG A 163 39.88 -2.64 -0.23
C ARG A 163 39.73 -3.35 1.12
N VAL A 164 40.88 -3.84 1.58
CA VAL A 164 41.21 -4.18 2.96
C VAL A 164 41.08 -2.93 3.83
N THR A 165 40.52 -3.08 5.03
CA THR A 165 41.11 -2.60 6.30
C THR A 165 40.45 -3.36 7.44
N ALA A 166 41.29 -4.07 8.16
CA ALA A 166 41.04 -4.66 9.47
C ALA A 166 41.14 -3.58 10.56
N ASP A 167 40.84 -4.04 11.78
CA ASP A 167 41.28 -3.49 13.06
C ASP A 167 40.58 -2.21 13.57
N ASP A 168 40.27 -2.01 14.85
CA ASP A 168 40.38 -2.80 16.09
C ASP A 168 40.05 -1.83 17.25
N ARG A 169 39.67 -2.39 18.40
CA ARG A 169 39.69 -1.82 19.77
C ARG A 169 38.84 -0.58 20.09
N ARG A 170 37.89 -0.76 21.02
CA ARG A 170 37.96 -0.34 22.44
C ARG A 170 38.17 1.18 22.59
N ASP A 171 37.17 1.84 23.17
CA ASP A 171 37.46 2.56 24.41
C ASP A 171 36.24 2.67 25.34
N ARG A 172 36.53 2.59 26.64
CA ARG A 172 35.63 2.83 27.77
C ARG A 172 35.84 4.26 28.24
N GLY A 173 34.76 4.94 28.63
CA GLY A 173 34.82 6.11 29.52
C GLY A 173 33.40 6.63 29.69
N ARG A 174 32.68 6.37 30.80
CA ARG A 174 32.86 6.86 32.17
C ARG A 174 33.10 8.37 32.24
N HIS A 175 32.04 9.12 32.55
CA HIS A 175 31.90 10.03 33.71
C HIS A 175 30.99 11.24 33.47
N GLN A 176 30.07 11.41 34.44
CA GLN A 176 29.55 12.64 35.06
C GLN A 176 28.80 13.66 34.20
N ALA A 177 27.53 13.98 34.50
CA ALA A 177 27.01 14.68 35.69
C ALA A 177 27.49 16.14 35.79
N GLY A 178 26.55 17.06 35.61
CA GLY A 178 26.66 18.50 35.81
C GLY A 178 25.33 19.12 35.37
N ARG A 179 24.41 19.27 36.34
CA ARG A 179 24.00 20.54 36.98
C ARG A 179 22.94 21.28 36.18
#